data_AF-A0A3D1G086-F1
#
_entry.id   AF-A0A3D1G086-F1
#
_cell.length_a   1.000
_cell.length_b   1.000
_cell.length_c   1.000
_cell.angle_alpha   90.00
_cell.angle_beta   90.00
_cell.angle_gamma   90.00
#
_symmetry.space_group_name_H-M   'P 1'
#
loop_
_entity.id
_entity.type
_entity.pdbx_description
1 polymer ?
#
loop_
_entity_poly.entity_id
_entity_poly.type
_entity_poly.pdbx_seq_one_letter_code
_entity_poly.pdbx_strand_id
1 'polypeptide(L)'
;MMQTAIPYIFMRGGSSRGPYFRRSDLPRDRDLLARVLISAVGSGHPLNIDGIGGGNAVTTKVAMLSASDDDWADIDYFFAQVSVEDRLVDFKPTCGNILSGVGPAAVEMGLIEPGESITDIRIRAVNTGARVLARIETPGGMPHYEGSAAIDGVPGSAAPVELNFMDVAGSSTGAFLPSGRIIDIIDGVEVTCMDVAMPMVIARAADFGLTGHESREELDANRGFFQRMEAIRVKAGALMGMGDCSQSVTPKFGLVAPHDKPHEKP
;
A
#
# COMPACT_ATOMS: atom_id res chain seq x y z
N MET A 1 -7.07 -36.92 -5.60
CA MET A 1 -6.74 -35.79 -6.50
C MET A 1 -5.25 -35.56 -6.45
N MET A 2 -4.63 -35.23 -7.58
CA MET A 2 -3.21 -34.86 -7.63
C MET A 2 -3.07 -33.40 -7.19
N GLN A 3 -2.13 -33.11 -6.28
CA GLN A 3 -1.78 -31.74 -5.91
C GLN A 3 -0.67 -31.23 -6.84
N THR A 4 -0.68 -29.92 -7.12
CA THR A 4 0.40 -29.23 -7.84
C THR A 4 1.14 -28.34 -6.85
N ALA A 5 2.41 -28.62 -6.59
CA ALA A 5 3.24 -27.79 -5.73
C ALA A 5 3.71 -26.54 -6.49
N ILE A 6 3.63 -25.38 -5.83
CA ILE A 6 4.13 -24.11 -6.35
C ILE A 6 5.04 -23.50 -5.26
N PRO A 7 6.34 -23.25 -5.54
CA PRO A 7 7.24 -22.65 -4.57
C PRO A 7 6.81 -21.22 -4.19
N TYR A 8 6.96 -20.88 -2.91
CA TYR A 8 6.77 -19.51 -2.41
C TYR A 8 7.64 -19.25 -1.19
N ILE A 9 7.91 -17.98 -0.92
CA ILE A 9 8.43 -17.50 0.36
C ILE A 9 7.25 -16.89 1.12
N PHE A 10 7.08 -17.21 2.41
CA PHE A 10 6.02 -16.63 3.22
C PHE A 10 6.60 -15.57 4.14
N MET A 11 6.18 -14.31 3.97
CA MET A 11 6.79 -13.19 4.69
C MET A 11 5.76 -12.25 5.28
N ARG A 12 6.16 -11.61 6.38
CA ARG A 12 5.57 -10.35 6.83
C ARG A 12 6.20 -9.21 6.02
N GLY A 13 5.38 -8.40 5.36
CA GLY A 13 5.78 -7.11 4.79
C GLY A 13 5.05 -6.00 5.53
N GLY A 14 5.79 -5.12 6.22
CA GLY A 14 5.21 -4.08 7.06
C GLY A 14 4.26 -4.68 8.11
N SER A 15 3.04 -4.17 8.18
CA SER A 15 1.96 -4.71 9.02
C SER A 15 1.03 -5.68 8.29
N SER A 16 1.48 -6.30 7.19
CA SER A 16 0.74 -7.32 6.43
C SER A 16 1.57 -8.60 6.24
N ARG A 17 0.93 -9.69 5.81
CA ARG A 17 1.59 -10.98 5.61
C ARG A 17 1.03 -11.73 4.40
N GLY A 18 1.87 -12.48 3.71
CA GLY A 18 1.43 -13.28 2.58
C GLY A 18 2.54 -14.02 1.85
N PRO A 19 2.19 -14.87 0.88
CA PRO A 19 3.15 -15.52 0.01
C PRO A 19 3.72 -14.57 -1.05
N TYR A 20 4.98 -14.80 -1.36
CA TYR A 20 5.74 -14.22 -2.45
C TYR A 20 6.08 -15.38 -3.39
N PHE A 21 5.57 -15.33 -4.61
CA PHE A 21 5.80 -16.33 -5.65
C PHE A 21 6.75 -15.77 -6.71
N ARG A 22 7.51 -16.64 -7.38
CA ARG A 22 8.06 -16.28 -8.69
C ARG A 22 6.93 -16.26 -9.72
N ARG A 23 6.89 -15.22 -10.55
CA ARG A 23 5.88 -15.07 -11.60
C ARG A 23 5.93 -16.20 -12.62
N SER A 24 7.11 -16.77 -12.87
CA SER A 24 7.33 -17.91 -13.78
C SER A 24 6.61 -19.19 -13.35
N ASP A 25 6.37 -19.35 -12.05
CA ASP A 25 5.83 -20.58 -11.47
C ASP A 25 4.29 -20.56 -11.45
N LEU A 26 3.70 -19.46 -11.94
CA LEU A 26 2.28 -19.18 -11.91
C LEU A 26 1.68 -19.06 -13.32
N PRO A 27 0.40 -19.42 -13.52
CA PRO A 27 -0.28 -19.29 -14.79
C PRO A 27 -0.19 -17.87 -15.41
N ARG A 28 -0.06 -17.81 -16.73
CA ARG A 28 -0.15 -16.53 -17.48
C ARG A 28 -1.59 -16.05 -17.60
N ASP A 29 -2.51 -16.98 -17.84
CA ASP A 29 -3.95 -16.72 -17.89
C ASP A 29 -4.47 -16.17 -16.56
N ARG A 30 -5.19 -15.05 -16.62
CA ARG A 30 -5.64 -14.31 -15.43
C ARG A 30 -6.68 -15.07 -14.63
N ASP A 31 -7.61 -15.74 -15.31
CA ASP A 31 -8.68 -16.48 -14.64
C ASP A 31 -8.14 -17.73 -13.95
N LEU A 32 -7.25 -18.45 -14.61
CA LEU A 32 -6.56 -19.60 -14.02
C LEU A 32 -5.67 -19.17 -12.85
N LEU A 33 -4.94 -18.07 -12.99
CA LEU A 33 -4.17 -17.52 -11.89
C LEU A 33 -5.05 -17.16 -10.70
N ALA A 34 -6.17 -16.47 -10.91
CA ALA A 34 -7.10 -16.13 -9.83
C ALA A 34 -7.55 -17.39 -9.07
N ARG A 35 -7.89 -18.47 -9.79
CA ARG A 35 -8.23 -19.77 -9.17
C ARG A 35 -7.08 -20.37 -8.37
N VAL A 36 -5.84 -20.28 -8.88
CA VAL A 36 -4.64 -20.73 -8.15
C VAL A 36 -4.44 -19.91 -6.87
N LEU A 37 -4.56 -18.58 -6.93
CA LEU A 37 -4.39 -17.72 -5.76
C LEU A 37 -5.48 -17.92 -4.71
N ILE A 38 -6.74 -18.09 -5.14
CA ILE A 38 -7.87 -18.47 -4.25
C ILE A 38 -7.56 -19.77 -3.53
N SER A 39 -7.08 -20.79 -4.25
CA SER A 39 -6.74 -22.09 -3.68
C SER A 39 -5.54 -22.00 -2.74
N ALA A 40 -4.48 -21.27 -3.10
CA ALA A 40 -3.30 -21.13 -2.27
C ALA A 40 -3.63 -20.41 -0.95
N VAL A 41 -4.40 -19.32 -1.03
CA VAL A 41 -4.81 -18.56 0.15
C VAL A 41 -5.86 -19.31 0.97
N GLY A 42 -6.68 -20.18 0.37
CA GLY A 42 -7.80 -20.84 1.05
C GLY A 42 -9.04 -19.95 1.14
N SER A 43 -9.22 -19.06 0.17
CA SER A 43 -10.37 -18.16 0.12
C SER A 43 -11.67 -18.94 -0.10
N GLY A 44 -12.74 -18.54 0.59
CA GLY A 44 -14.01 -19.29 0.63
C GLY A 44 -14.48 -19.66 2.03
N HIS A 45 -13.69 -19.34 3.06
CA HIS A 45 -14.01 -19.66 4.46
C HIS A 45 -13.35 -18.63 5.39
N PRO A 46 -14.02 -18.17 6.48
CA PRO A 46 -13.50 -17.15 7.38
C PRO A 46 -12.11 -17.46 7.96
N LEU A 47 -11.81 -18.74 8.18
CA LEU A 47 -10.51 -19.19 8.71
C LEU A 47 -9.43 -19.42 7.64
N ASN A 48 -9.79 -19.41 6.36
CA ASN A 48 -8.93 -19.87 5.25
C ASN A 48 -8.24 -21.23 5.51
N ILE A 49 -8.97 -22.15 6.16
CA ILE A 49 -8.42 -23.38 6.77
C ILE A 49 -7.73 -24.34 5.79
N ASP A 50 -8.09 -24.29 4.50
CA ASP A 50 -7.51 -25.12 3.43
C ASP A 50 -6.52 -24.31 2.56
N GLY A 51 -5.80 -23.38 3.17
CA GLY A 51 -4.77 -22.57 2.53
C GLY A 51 -3.89 -21.85 3.55
N ILE A 52 -3.07 -20.91 3.07
CA ILE A 52 -2.09 -20.18 3.90
C ILE A 52 -2.57 -18.79 4.36
N GLY A 53 -3.78 -18.40 3.96
CA GLY A 53 -4.41 -17.17 4.42
C GLY A 53 -4.66 -17.19 5.93
N GLY A 54 -4.71 -16.01 6.54
CA GLY A 54 -4.95 -15.89 7.98
C GLY A 54 -6.36 -15.43 8.35
N GLY A 55 -7.35 -15.55 7.45
CA GLY A 55 -8.73 -15.16 7.73
C GLY A 55 -8.98 -13.65 7.86
N ASN A 56 -8.01 -12.82 7.45
CA ASN A 56 -8.11 -11.36 7.53
C ASN A 56 -7.51 -10.72 6.26
N ALA A 57 -8.05 -9.58 5.82
CA ALA A 57 -7.57 -8.89 4.62
C ALA A 57 -6.07 -8.53 4.66
N VAL A 58 -5.48 -8.34 5.85
CA VAL A 58 -4.03 -8.07 6.00
C VAL A 58 -3.16 -9.32 5.87
N THR A 59 -3.76 -10.52 5.89
CA THR A 59 -3.10 -11.83 5.83
C THR A 59 -3.52 -12.67 4.60
N THR A 60 -4.26 -12.08 3.65
CA THR A 60 -4.69 -12.71 2.38
C THR A 60 -4.16 -11.99 1.15
N LYS A 61 -2.92 -11.49 1.27
CA LYS A 61 -2.24 -10.69 0.25
C LYS A 61 -1.20 -11.53 -0.47
N VAL A 62 -1.02 -11.33 -1.77
CA VAL A 62 -0.06 -12.11 -2.57
C VAL A 62 0.86 -11.19 -3.36
N ALA A 63 2.15 -11.49 -3.34
CA ALA A 63 3.15 -10.89 -4.21
C ALA A 63 3.62 -11.91 -5.26
N MET A 64 3.80 -11.45 -6.50
CA MET A 64 4.34 -12.25 -7.59
C MET A 64 5.47 -11.47 -8.24
N LEU A 65 6.68 -12.04 -8.20
CA LEU A 65 7.92 -11.33 -8.54
C LEU A 65 8.57 -11.91 -9.80
N SER A 66 9.16 -11.05 -10.61
CA SER A 66 10.09 -11.42 -11.68
C SER A 66 11.19 -10.39 -11.81
N ALA A 67 12.31 -10.77 -12.43
CA ALA A 67 13.18 -9.77 -13.05
C ALA A 67 12.35 -8.92 -14.02
N SER A 68 12.62 -7.61 -14.06
CA SER A 68 11.91 -6.70 -14.96
C SER A 68 12.58 -6.64 -16.33
N ASP A 69 11.77 -6.50 -17.38
CA ASP A 69 12.23 -6.14 -18.73
C ASP A 69 12.18 -4.61 -18.96
N ASP A 70 11.86 -3.82 -17.93
CA ASP A 70 11.80 -2.35 -17.97
C ASP A 70 13.21 -1.75 -17.81
N ASP A 71 13.59 -0.79 -18.64
CA ASP A 71 14.92 -0.16 -18.60
C ASP A 71 15.28 0.46 -17.24
N TRP A 72 14.27 0.87 -16.46
CA TRP A 72 14.49 1.47 -15.15
C TRP A 72 14.45 0.46 -14.00
N ALA A 73 13.68 -0.62 -14.09
CA ALA A 73 13.42 -1.49 -12.95
C ALA A 73 14.31 -2.75 -12.96
N ASP A 74 14.65 -3.22 -11.77
CA ASP A 74 15.34 -4.49 -11.57
C ASP A 74 14.30 -5.62 -11.34
N ILE A 75 13.23 -5.31 -10.59
CA ILE A 75 12.17 -6.26 -10.23
C ILE A 75 10.78 -5.74 -10.63
N ASP A 76 9.99 -6.60 -11.23
CA ASP A 76 8.55 -6.43 -11.37
C ASP A 76 7.82 -7.03 -10.16
N TYR A 77 7.03 -6.20 -9.48
CA TYR A 77 6.16 -6.58 -8.38
C TYR A 77 4.71 -6.55 -8.83
N PHE A 78 4.08 -7.72 -8.90
CA PHE A 78 2.66 -7.84 -9.15
C PHE A 78 1.91 -8.28 -7.89
N PHE A 79 1.08 -7.37 -7.38
CA PHE A 79 0.25 -7.59 -6.22
C PHE A 79 -1.12 -8.19 -6.57
N ALA A 80 -1.67 -8.99 -5.66
CA ALA A 80 -3.08 -9.36 -5.66
C ALA A 80 -3.64 -9.36 -4.23
N GLN A 81 -4.83 -8.79 -4.07
CA GLN A 81 -5.64 -8.97 -2.87
C GLN A 81 -6.60 -10.14 -3.11
N VAL A 82 -6.56 -11.16 -2.26
CA VAL A 82 -7.55 -12.24 -2.28
C VAL A 82 -8.58 -11.95 -1.18
N SER A 83 -9.87 -12.02 -1.52
CA SER A 83 -10.93 -11.87 -0.52
C SER A 83 -10.90 -13.03 0.47
N VAL A 84 -11.36 -12.83 1.70
CA VAL A 84 -11.33 -13.89 2.71
C VAL A 84 -12.36 -14.98 2.38
N GLU A 85 -13.60 -14.59 2.08
CA GLU A 85 -14.73 -15.52 1.92
C GLU A 85 -15.28 -15.56 0.49
N ASP A 86 -15.25 -14.44 -0.24
CA ASP A 86 -16.00 -14.31 -1.50
C ASP A 86 -15.37 -15.02 -2.69
N ARG A 87 -14.18 -15.63 -2.54
CA ARG A 87 -13.42 -16.26 -3.62
C ARG A 87 -13.15 -15.30 -4.79
N LEU A 88 -12.79 -14.07 -4.48
CA LEU A 88 -12.47 -13.02 -5.43
C LEU A 88 -10.99 -12.64 -5.33
N VAL A 89 -10.41 -12.20 -6.45
CA VAL A 89 -9.06 -11.66 -6.51
C VAL A 89 -9.12 -10.29 -7.17
N ASP A 90 -8.58 -9.28 -6.48
CA ASP A 90 -8.41 -7.94 -7.00
C ASP A 90 -6.94 -7.69 -7.37
N PHE A 91 -6.71 -7.38 -8.64
CA PHE A 91 -5.40 -7.07 -9.21
C PHE A 91 -5.22 -5.58 -9.52
N LYS A 92 -6.19 -4.72 -9.18
CA LYS A 92 -6.09 -3.28 -9.42
C LYS A 92 -5.17 -2.55 -8.44
N PRO A 93 -5.22 -2.79 -7.12
CA PRO A 93 -4.41 -2.01 -6.19
C PRO A 93 -2.95 -2.49 -6.19
N THR A 94 -2.09 -1.67 -5.59
CA THR A 94 -0.80 -2.11 -5.04
C THR A 94 -0.89 -2.13 -3.51
N CYS A 95 0.15 -2.62 -2.83
CA CYS A 95 0.21 -2.63 -1.37
C CYS A 95 1.61 -2.25 -0.88
N GLY A 96 1.74 -1.10 -0.23
CA GLY A 96 3.01 -0.62 0.33
C GLY A 96 3.57 -1.50 1.46
N ASN A 97 2.71 -2.13 2.25
CA ASN A 97 3.14 -3.09 3.28
C ASN A 97 3.82 -4.30 2.64
N ILE A 98 3.16 -4.99 1.72
CA ILE A 98 3.74 -6.15 1.02
C ILE A 98 4.95 -5.75 0.17
N LEU A 99 4.98 -4.53 -0.36
CA LEU A 99 6.13 -4.01 -1.09
C LEU A 99 7.43 -4.03 -0.26
N SER A 100 7.35 -3.84 1.07
CA SER A 100 8.55 -3.90 1.93
C SER A 100 9.22 -5.29 1.97
N GLY A 101 8.49 -6.37 1.65
CA GLY A 101 9.07 -7.71 1.54
C GLY A 101 9.63 -8.04 0.16
N VAL A 102 9.40 -7.19 -0.86
CA VAL A 102 9.80 -7.48 -2.25
C VAL A 102 11.31 -7.54 -2.41
N GLY A 103 12.03 -6.58 -1.82
CA GLY A 103 13.49 -6.55 -1.91
C GLY A 103 14.14 -7.83 -1.36
N PRO A 104 13.88 -8.19 -0.08
CA PRO A 104 14.45 -9.40 0.50
C PRO A 104 13.98 -10.68 -0.23
N ALA A 105 12.71 -10.77 -0.61
CA ALA A 105 12.19 -11.90 -1.38
C ALA A 105 12.89 -12.05 -2.73
N ALA A 106 13.17 -10.95 -3.43
CA ALA A 106 13.85 -10.98 -4.73
C ALA A 106 15.28 -11.54 -4.60
N VAL A 107 16.01 -11.17 -3.56
CA VAL A 107 17.34 -11.72 -3.27
C VAL A 107 17.25 -13.21 -2.91
N GLU A 108 16.37 -13.60 -1.99
CA GLU A 108 16.21 -15.01 -1.60
C GLU A 108 15.71 -15.90 -2.75
N MET A 109 14.92 -15.34 -3.66
CA MET A 109 14.49 -16.02 -4.88
C MET A 109 15.58 -16.02 -5.97
N GLY A 110 16.74 -15.39 -5.77
CA GLY A 110 17.79 -15.29 -6.79
C GLY A 110 17.33 -14.57 -8.06
N LEU A 111 16.41 -13.60 -7.93
CA LEU A 111 15.96 -12.76 -9.04
C LEU A 111 16.93 -11.59 -9.29
N ILE A 112 17.74 -11.24 -8.29
CA ILE A 112 18.79 -10.22 -8.35
C ILE A 112 20.00 -10.67 -7.55
N GLU A 113 21.17 -10.19 -7.94
CA GLU A 113 22.39 -10.31 -7.14
C GLU A 113 22.41 -9.18 -6.08
N PRO A 114 22.61 -9.51 -4.80
CA PRO A 114 22.67 -8.50 -3.74
C PRO A 114 24.00 -7.73 -3.77
N GLY A 115 23.96 -6.49 -3.27
CA GLY A 115 25.15 -5.72 -2.91
C GLY A 115 25.84 -6.28 -1.65
N GLU A 116 27.08 -5.84 -1.41
CA GLU A 116 27.97 -6.39 -0.36
C GLU A 116 27.41 -6.26 1.07
N SER A 117 26.83 -5.10 1.39
CA SER A 117 26.27 -4.80 2.72
C SER A 117 24.91 -4.13 2.67
N ILE A 118 24.61 -3.42 1.58
CA ILE A 118 23.34 -2.77 1.31
C ILE A 118 23.00 -3.08 -0.15
N THR A 119 21.73 -3.38 -0.42
CA THR A 119 21.21 -3.55 -1.78
C THR A 119 20.13 -2.52 -2.05
N ASP A 120 20.37 -1.69 -3.07
CA ASP A 120 19.38 -0.80 -3.66
C ASP A 120 18.68 -1.52 -4.82
N ILE A 121 17.35 -1.54 -4.82
CA ILE A 121 16.53 -2.34 -5.72
C ILE A 121 15.44 -1.45 -6.32
N ARG A 122 15.45 -1.28 -7.64
CA ARG A 122 14.42 -0.54 -8.38
C ARG A 122 13.25 -1.48 -8.67
N ILE A 123 12.10 -1.18 -8.10
CA ILE A 123 10.90 -2.01 -8.18
C ILE A 123 9.84 -1.28 -9.00
N ARG A 124 9.27 -1.96 -9.98
CA ARG A 124 8.07 -1.52 -10.70
C ARG A 124 6.85 -2.28 -10.20
N ALA A 125 5.88 -1.55 -9.65
CA ALA A 125 4.58 -2.13 -9.28
C ALA A 125 3.73 -2.30 -10.55
N VAL A 126 3.62 -3.53 -11.06
CA VAL A 126 2.95 -3.85 -12.32
C VAL A 126 1.48 -3.43 -12.34
N ASN A 127 0.82 -3.44 -11.18
CA ASN A 127 -0.58 -3.05 -11.04
C ASN A 127 -0.84 -1.59 -11.49
N THR A 128 0.10 -0.69 -11.20
CA THR A 128 -0.10 0.77 -11.31
C THR A 128 0.97 1.48 -12.12
N GLY A 129 2.09 0.82 -12.44
CA GLY A 129 3.28 1.44 -13.02
C GLY A 129 4.13 2.22 -12.03
N ALA A 130 3.79 2.22 -10.73
CA ALA A 130 4.54 2.97 -9.73
C ALA A 130 5.99 2.46 -9.63
N ARG A 131 6.92 3.40 -9.48
CA ARG A 131 8.36 3.15 -9.37
C ARG A 131 8.80 3.37 -7.93
N VAL A 132 9.47 2.39 -7.35
CA VAL A 132 9.91 2.45 -5.95
C VAL A 132 11.34 1.97 -5.85
N LEU A 133 12.21 2.76 -5.24
CA LEU A 133 13.55 2.33 -4.85
C LEU A 133 13.49 1.77 -3.43
N ALA A 134 13.72 0.46 -3.30
CA ALA A 134 13.85 -0.20 -2.01
C ALA A 134 15.33 -0.31 -1.63
N ARG A 135 15.66 0.02 -0.38
CA ARG A 135 16.98 -0.21 0.19
C ARG A 135 16.87 -1.20 1.33
N ILE A 136 17.68 -2.26 1.27
CA ILE A 136 17.74 -3.30 2.29
C ILE A 136 19.17 -3.57 2.74
N GLU A 137 19.33 -4.01 3.98
CA GLU A 137 20.60 -4.50 4.50
C GLU A 137 20.87 -5.92 3.98
N THR A 138 22.06 -6.12 3.39
CA THR A 138 22.51 -7.41 2.84
C THR A 138 23.94 -7.80 3.23
N PRO A 139 24.35 -7.71 4.52
CA PRO A 139 25.67 -8.12 4.96
C PRO A 139 25.98 -9.56 4.57
N GLY A 140 27.09 -9.75 3.84
CA GLY A 140 27.48 -11.08 3.35
C GLY A 140 26.63 -11.59 2.19
N GLY A 141 25.94 -10.70 1.48
CA GLY A 141 25.15 -11.03 0.29
C GLY A 141 23.83 -11.73 0.61
N MET A 142 23.27 -11.58 1.82
CA MET A 142 21.98 -12.16 2.20
C MET A 142 21.14 -11.12 2.94
N PRO A 143 19.80 -11.09 2.75
CA PRO A 143 18.96 -10.15 3.48
C PRO A 143 19.10 -10.32 4.99
N HIS A 144 19.32 -9.20 5.66
CA HIS A 144 19.37 -9.12 7.11
C HIS A 144 18.00 -8.69 7.65
N TYR A 145 17.47 -9.47 8.60
CA TYR A 145 16.13 -9.25 9.16
C TYR A 145 16.14 -8.75 10.60
N GLU A 146 17.25 -8.93 11.32
CA GLU A 146 17.40 -8.46 12.69
C GLU A 146 17.81 -6.99 12.71
N GLY A 147 17.31 -6.23 13.67
CA GLY A 147 17.62 -4.81 13.76
C GLY A 147 16.82 -4.11 14.85
N SER A 148 17.04 -2.81 15.00
CA SER A 148 16.42 -1.99 16.05
C SER A 148 15.24 -1.15 15.55
N ALA A 149 14.91 -1.19 14.26
CA ALA A 149 13.76 -0.46 13.73
C ALA A 149 12.46 -1.11 14.20
N ALA A 150 11.49 -0.28 14.62
CA ALA A 150 10.17 -0.71 15.05
C ALA A 150 9.09 0.04 14.25
N ILE A 151 7.97 -0.62 14.02
CA ILE A 151 6.78 -0.03 13.38
C ILE A 151 5.54 -0.38 14.19
N ASP A 152 4.57 0.53 14.24
CA ASP A 152 3.32 0.29 14.94
C ASP A 152 2.56 -0.91 14.35
N GLY A 153 1.94 -1.69 15.24
CA GLY A 153 1.19 -2.90 14.88
C GLY A 153 2.03 -4.17 14.73
N VAL A 154 3.35 -4.11 14.89
CA VAL A 154 4.24 -5.29 14.88
C VAL A 154 5.05 -5.34 16.18
N PRO A 155 4.94 -6.42 16.97
CA PRO A 155 5.77 -6.59 18.17
C PRO A 155 7.26 -6.73 17.85
N GLY A 156 8.11 -6.14 18.70
CA GLY A 156 9.57 -6.25 18.59
C GLY A 156 10.19 -5.27 17.59
N SER A 157 11.36 -5.63 17.09
CA SER A 157 12.13 -4.84 16.13
C SER A 157 12.72 -5.72 15.02
N ALA A 158 13.09 -5.09 13.91
CA ALA A 158 13.68 -5.74 12.74
C ALA A 158 14.64 -4.79 12.01
N ALA A 159 15.35 -5.29 11.00
CA ALA A 159 16.12 -4.47 10.08
C ALA A 159 15.18 -3.49 9.33
N PRO A 160 15.60 -2.24 9.09
CA PRO A 160 14.82 -1.29 8.32
C PRO A 160 14.78 -1.67 6.84
N VAL A 161 13.65 -1.38 6.19
CA VAL A 161 13.52 -1.36 4.73
C VAL A 161 13.07 0.03 4.34
N GLU A 162 13.93 0.77 3.65
CA GLU A 162 13.58 2.09 3.14
C GLU A 162 12.86 1.94 1.80
N LEU A 163 11.68 2.55 1.66
CA LEU A 163 10.91 2.55 0.42
C LEU A 163 10.76 3.99 -0.07
N ASN A 164 11.49 4.34 -1.13
CA ASN A 164 11.42 5.64 -1.77
C ASN A 164 10.51 5.58 -2.99
N PHE A 165 9.31 6.15 -2.88
CA PHE A 165 8.35 6.20 -3.97
C PHE A 165 8.72 7.33 -4.95
N MET A 166 8.99 6.96 -6.21
CA MET A 166 9.47 7.85 -7.25
C MET A 166 8.30 8.37 -8.09
N ASP A 167 8.45 9.56 -8.67
CA ASP A 167 7.48 10.16 -9.62
C ASP A 167 6.03 10.22 -9.10
N VAL A 168 5.86 10.35 -7.78
CA VAL A 168 4.54 10.30 -7.11
C VAL A 168 3.75 11.60 -7.20
N ALA A 169 4.41 12.72 -7.49
CA ALA A 169 3.76 14.02 -7.58
C ALA A 169 2.83 14.07 -8.79
N GLY A 170 1.56 14.38 -8.57
CA GLY A 170 0.55 14.44 -9.63
C GLY A 170 0.15 13.08 -10.20
N SER A 171 0.33 11.99 -9.46
CA SER A 171 0.09 10.62 -9.93
C SER A 171 -1.31 10.38 -10.53
N SER A 172 -2.33 11.09 -10.05
CA SER A 172 -3.74 10.96 -10.45
C SER A 172 -4.28 12.20 -11.19
N THR A 173 -3.64 13.34 -10.99
CA THR A 173 -4.16 14.66 -11.41
C THR A 173 -3.20 15.43 -12.32
N GLY A 174 -1.97 14.94 -12.49
CA GLY A 174 -0.91 15.55 -13.31
C GLY A 174 -0.12 16.67 -12.63
N ALA A 175 -0.45 17.07 -11.39
CA ALA A 175 0.26 18.12 -10.68
C ALA A 175 0.33 17.89 -9.17
N PHE A 176 1.39 18.38 -8.51
CA PHE A 176 1.54 18.33 -7.05
C PHE A 176 0.42 19.09 -6.31
N LEU A 177 0.07 20.29 -6.80
CA LEU A 177 -1.07 21.10 -6.33
C LEU A 177 -2.03 21.27 -7.51
N PRO A 178 -3.03 20.39 -7.67
CA PRO A 178 -3.84 20.35 -8.89
C PRO A 178 -4.72 21.61 -9.09
N SER A 179 -5.09 22.29 -8.00
CA SER A 179 -5.80 23.58 -8.05
C SER A 179 -4.88 24.76 -8.39
N GLY A 180 -3.56 24.55 -8.38
CA GLY A 180 -2.55 25.60 -8.52
C GLY A 180 -2.36 26.47 -7.29
N ARG A 181 -3.02 26.17 -6.16
CA ARG A 181 -2.92 26.93 -4.90
C ARG A 181 -2.45 26.05 -3.76
N ILE A 182 -1.72 26.65 -2.81
CA ILE A 182 -1.35 26.00 -1.55
C ILE A 182 -2.59 25.86 -0.65
N ILE A 183 -3.45 26.88 -0.65
CA ILE A 183 -4.71 26.91 0.11
C ILE A 183 -5.84 27.31 -0.85
N ASP A 184 -6.88 26.48 -0.90
CA ASP A 184 -8.18 26.80 -1.46
C ASP A 184 -9.19 27.05 -0.33
N ILE A 185 -10.21 27.86 -0.61
CA ILE A 185 -11.33 28.08 0.31
C ILE A 185 -12.57 27.46 -0.31
N ILE A 186 -13.11 26.43 0.34
CA ILE A 186 -14.30 25.70 -0.12
C ILE A 186 -15.32 25.72 1.01
N ASP A 187 -16.49 26.28 0.77
CA ASP A 187 -17.57 26.43 1.77
C ASP A 187 -17.09 27.07 3.08
N GLY A 188 -16.20 28.06 2.96
CA GLY A 188 -15.63 28.80 4.09
C GLY A 188 -14.56 28.05 4.87
N VAL A 189 -14.11 26.87 4.41
CA VAL A 189 -13.04 26.08 5.01
C VAL A 189 -11.78 26.19 4.17
N GLU A 190 -10.65 26.47 4.81
CA GLU A 190 -9.34 26.41 4.16
C GLU A 190 -8.91 24.95 4.00
N VAL A 191 -8.56 24.57 2.78
CA VAL A 191 -8.08 23.23 2.45
C VAL A 191 -6.85 23.30 1.55
N THR A 192 -5.97 22.32 1.66
CA THR A 192 -4.93 22.07 0.67
C THR A 192 -5.34 20.87 -0.17
N CYS A 193 -5.40 21.06 -1.49
CA CYS A 193 -5.63 20.00 -2.46
C CYS A 193 -4.27 19.58 -3.05
N MET A 194 -3.83 18.37 -2.73
CA MET A 194 -2.49 17.88 -3.09
C MET A 194 -2.58 16.45 -3.64
N ASP A 195 -1.75 16.14 -4.63
CA ASP A 195 -1.62 14.78 -5.17
C ASP A 195 -0.16 14.34 -5.13
N VAL A 196 0.13 13.49 -4.13
CA VAL A 196 1.40 12.80 -3.98
C VAL A 196 1.07 11.34 -3.67
N ALA A 197 1.21 10.46 -4.65
CA ALA A 197 0.78 9.05 -4.65
C ALA A 197 -0.73 8.80 -4.47
N MET A 198 -1.45 9.72 -3.84
CA MET A 198 -2.89 9.70 -3.62
C MET A 198 -3.41 11.15 -3.60
N PRO A 199 -4.45 11.50 -4.36
CA PRO A 199 -5.08 12.81 -4.26
C PRO A 199 -5.77 12.96 -2.90
N MET A 200 -5.43 14.04 -2.21
CA MET A 200 -5.88 14.35 -0.86
C MET A 200 -6.42 15.78 -0.76
N VAL A 201 -7.45 15.92 0.08
CA VAL A 201 -7.94 17.19 0.60
C VAL A 201 -7.57 17.23 2.07
N ILE A 202 -6.73 18.19 2.46
CA ILE A 202 -6.22 18.32 3.82
C ILE A 202 -6.83 19.58 4.44
N ALA A 203 -7.48 19.43 5.60
CA ALA A 203 -8.09 20.54 6.33
C ALA A 203 -7.74 20.49 7.82
N ARG A 204 -7.85 21.61 8.52
CA ARG A 204 -7.68 21.62 9.99
C ARG A 204 -8.91 21.02 10.66
N ALA A 205 -8.70 20.18 11.67
CA ALA A 205 -9.79 19.61 12.49
C ALA A 205 -10.65 20.72 13.12
N ALA A 206 -10.02 21.80 13.60
CA ALA A 206 -10.70 22.92 14.23
C ALA A 206 -11.70 23.65 13.31
N ASP A 207 -11.49 23.66 12.00
CA ASP A 207 -12.42 24.30 11.04
C ASP A 207 -13.75 23.52 10.90
N PHE A 208 -13.76 22.27 11.39
CA PHE A 208 -14.93 21.41 11.54
C PHE A 208 -15.44 21.32 12.99
N GLY A 209 -14.84 22.08 13.93
CA GLY A 209 -15.18 22.01 15.35
C GLY A 209 -14.69 20.75 16.06
N LEU A 210 -13.67 20.09 15.50
CA LEU A 210 -13.06 18.87 16.03
C LEU A 210 -11.70 19.16 16.68
N THR A 211 -11.28 18.32 17.61
CA THR A 211 -9.96 18.37 18.24
C THR A 211 -8.90 17.71 17.36
N GLY A 212 -9.28 16.69 16.57
CA GLY A 212 -8.35 15.82 15.84
C GLY A 212 -7.87 14.61 16.66
N HIS A 213 -8.38 14.45 17.88
CA HIS A 213 -8.04 13.38 18.82
C HIS A 213 -9.26 12.53 19.20
N GLU A 214 -10.37 12.70 18.51
CA GLU A 214 -11.54 11.86 18.65
C GLU A 214 -11.21 10.40 18.36
N SER A 215 -11.85 9.49 19.09
CA SER A 215 -11.87 8.08 18.74
C SER A 215 -12.56 7.87 17.40
N ARG A 216 -12.28 6.71 16.78
CA ARG A 216 -12.94 6.30 15.55
C ARG A 216 -14.46 6.29 15.73
N GLU A 217 -14.94 5.76 16.86
CA GLU A 217 -16.36 5.63 17.15
C GLU A 217 -17.05 6.99 17.28
N GLU A 218 -16.39 7.97 17.90
CA GLU A 218 -16.90 9.34 18.00
C GLU A 218 -17.00 10.02 16.62
N LEU A 219 -15.97 9.90 15.78
CA LEU A 219 -16.00 10.42 14.41
C LEU A 219 -17.09 9.72 13.59
N ASP A 220 -17.14 8.39 13.61
CA ASP A 220 -18.12 7.57 12.89
C ASP A 220 -19.57 7.91 13.28
N ALA A 221 -19.81 8.37 14.51
CA ALA A 221 -21.12 8.83 14.98
C ALA A 221 -21.47 10.27 14.53
N ASN A 222 -20.47 11.09 14.17
CA ASN A 222 -20.66 12.50 13.81
C ASN A 222 -21.14 12.68 12.36
N ARG A 223 -22.44 12.48 12.13
CA ARG A 223 -23.07 12.62 10.80
C ARG A 223 -22.97 14.03 10.21
N GLY A 224 -23.03 15.07 11.04
CA GLY A 224 -22.95 16.46 10.58
C GLY A 224 -21.58 16.79 10.01
N PHE A 225 -20.52 16.31 10.65
CA PHE A 225 -19.15 16.39 10.12
C PHE A 225 -19.05 15.72 8.74
N PHE A 226 -19.47 14.45 8.61
CA PHE A 226 -19.35 13.73 7.34
C PHE A 226 -20.11 14.39 6.20
N GLN A 227 -21.30 14.95 6.46
CA GLN A 227 -22.06 15.69 5.44
C GLN A 227 -21.30 16.91 4.94
N ARG A 228 -20.72 17.70 5.85
CA ARG A 228 -19.96 18.91 5.49
C ARG A 228 -18.64 18.56 4.80
N MET A 229 -17.92 17.56 5.33
CA MET A 229 -16.67 17.06 4.76
C MET A 229 -16.88 16.53 3.34
N GLU A 230 -17.91 15.71 3.11
CA GLU A 230 -18.19 15.13 1.80
C GLU A 230 -18.54 16.19 0.75
N ALA A 231 -19.33 17.20 1.12
CA ALA A 231 -19.64 18.32 0.24
C ALA A 231 -18.38 19.07 -0.21
N ILE A 232 -17.42 19.29 0.72
CA ILE A 232 -16.13 19.90 0.40
C ILE A 232 -15.28 18.95 -0.45
N ARG A 233 -15.23 17.65 -0.11
CA ARG A 233 -14.46 16.63 -0.83
C ARG A 233 -14.85 16.54 -2.30
N VAL A 234 -16.13 16.55 -2.61
CA VAL A 234 -16.65 16.51 -4.00
C VAL A 234 -16.26 17.78 -4.76
N LYS A 235 -16.41 18.96 -4.16
CA LYS A 235 -15.98 20.25 -4.77
C LYS A 235 -14.47 20.30 -5.00
N ALA A 236 -13.68 19.82 -4.04
CA ALA A 236 -12.24 19.71 -4.16
C ALA A 236 -11.84 18.73 -5.26
N GLY A 237 -12.50 17.58 -5.38
CA GLY A 237 -12.29 16.63 -6.48
C GLY A 237 -12.49 17.28 -7.85
N ALA A 238 -13.56 18.08 -8.01
CA ALA A 238 -13.79 18.85 -9.22
C ALA A 238 -12.69 19.89 -9.48
N LEU A 239 -12.25 20.63 -8.44
CA LEU A 239 -11.14 21.59 -8.54
C LEU A 239 -9.80 20.94 -8.91
N MET A 240 -9.59 19.68 -8.50
CA MET A 240 -8.41 18.90 -8.85
C MET A 240 -8.48 18.25 -10.24
N GLY A 241 -9.54 18.51 -11.02
CA GLY A 241 -9.71 17.94 -12.35
C GLY A 241 -10.17 16.48 -12.36
N MET A 242 -10.64 15.94 -11.24
CA MET A 242 -11.08 14.54 -11.11
C MET A 242 -12.55 14.31 -11.52
N GLY A 243 -13.30 15.37 -11.81
CA GLY A 243 -14.73 15.29 -12.13
C GLY A 243 -15.61 15.04 -10.90
N ASP A 244 -16.78 14.42 -11.11
CA ASP A 244 -17.68 14.06 -10.01
C ASP A 244 -17.14 12.85 -9.23
N CYS A 245 -16.73 13.12 -7.99
CA CYS A 245 -16.16 12.13 -7.09
C CYS A 245 -17.18 11.53 -6.12
N SER A 246 -18.49 11.78 -6.27
CA SER A 246 -19.55 11.32 -5.36
C SER A 246 -19.63 9.80 -5.21
N GLN A 247 -19.22 9.05 -6.24
CA GLN A 247 -19.13 7.58 -6.23
C GLN A 247 -17.67 7.09 -6.20
N SER A 248 -16.71 7.98 -5.95
CA SER A 248 -15.29 7.68 -5.89
C SER A 248 -14.78 7.66 -4.45
N VAL A 249 -13.86 6.73 -4.18
CA VAL A 249 -13.11 6.66 -2.91
C VAL A 249 -11.96 7.66 -2.83
N THR A 250 -11.72 8.43 -3.90
CA THR A 250 -10.75 9.52 -4.01
C THR A 250 -11.44 10.82 -4.42
N PRO A 251 -10.90 11.99 -4.05
CA PRO A 251 -9.73 12.19 -3.19
C PRO A 251 -10.01 11.76 -1.74
N LYS A 252 -8.96 11.42 -0.98
CA LYS A 252 -9.06 11.17 0.46
C LYS A 252 -9.18 12.49 1.21
N PHE A 253 -9.90 12.51 2.32
CA PHE A 253 -9.99 13.70 3.17
C PHE A 253 -9.22 13.45 4.46
N GLY A 254 -8.21 14.29 4.73
CA GLY A 254 -7.39 14.23 5.93
C GLY A 254 -7.66 15.44 6.82
N LEU A 255 -7.97 15.20 8.09
CA LEU A 255 -7.97 16.24 9.11
C LEU A 255 -6.63 16.25 9.82
N VAL A 256 -6.08 17.43 10.04
CA VAL A 256 -4.85 17.64 10.79
C VAL A 256 -5.11 18.49 12.03
N ALA A 257 -4.40 18.16 13.11
CA ALA A 257 -4.39 18.89 14.36
C ALA A 257 -2.95 18.91 14.93
N PRO A 258 -2.62 19.87 15.81
CA PRO A 258 -1.39 19.82 16.57
C PRO A 258 -1.28 18.50 17.33
N HIS A 259 -0.06 17.99 17.49
CA HIS A 259 0.14 16.81 18.32
C HIS A 259 0.00 17.17 19.82
N ASP A 260 -0.74 16.36 20.59
CA ASP A 260 -1.03 16.59 22.02
C ASP A 260 0.20 16.56 22.94
N LYS A 261 1.31 15.98 22.47
CA LYS A 261 2.59 15.99 23.21
C LYS A 261 3.62 16.82 22.45
N PRO A 262 4.42 17.66 23.12
CA PRO A 262 5.57 18.28 22.46
C PRO A 262 6.45 17.18 21.87
N HIS A 263 6.93 17.39 20.64
CA HIS A 263 7.92 16.52 20.01
C HIS A 263 9.14 16.43 20.95
N GLU A 264 9.27 15.33 21.67
CA GLU A 264 10.57 14.95 22.22
C GLU A 264 11.44 14.65 21.00
N LYS A 265 12.39 15.54 20.70
CA LYS A 265 13.39 15.25 19.68
C LYS A 265 14.12 13.95 20.09
N PRO A 266 14.38 13.03 19.16
CA PRO A 266 15.21 11.87 19.43
C PRO A 266 16.60 12.28 19.92
#